data_AF-A0A959GNU6-F1
#
_entry.id   AF-A0A959GNU6-F1
#
_cell.length_a   1.000
_cell.length_b   1.000
_cell.length_c   1.000
_cell.angle_alpha   90.00
_cell.angle_beta   90.00
_cell.angle_gamma   90.00
#
_symmetry.space_group_name_H-M   'P 1'
#
loop_
_entity.id
_entity.type
_entity.pdbx_description
1 polymer ?
#
loop_
_entity_poly.entity_id
_entity_poly.type
_entity_poly.pdbx_seq_one_letter_code
_entity_poly.pdbx_strand_id
1 'polypeptide(L)'
;MTTKTLAITLGIIFLGFVSGLSAQNTIYEPLVLEDVKYAPEDFGKMWTFDAIPTQRFEELYEFKVTEEWLEDVRLSALEFSTGCSASFVSQNGLIMTNHHCVRGLLPRIQQEGEHLQRDGFYAEKMTDERPFPNIYVDQLISIENVTEQIQAAMALGKDDEAQVKLRDEKIQELTAACEEGTGHKCRVITLYNGGKYVLHSYQRYDDVRLLMVPDVQIAATGWDWDNFTYPRYELDFAFLRAYDSEGQPVKSPHYFQWSEKGAVEGEPVFTVGRPGNTDRLLSNAQIEFHRQYRNPTILILFNELYQAQYAHFQANPDRQAEMLSQLLSIANGRKVFAGYQLALNDEYLMAKKRDFEKELKKRMNQNKALYTEYHDLWDKIETAANVLNKNYVAYFTRQINSFSSPAHLILAKKLVDYAEQMELPEAERGADYKGEKLLDTKKGLVLQATDMELEKGRIQAHANYLAKVLGKSSEAMKIAYGGH
;
A
#
# COMPACT_ATOMS: atom_id res chain seq x y z
N MET A 1 7.11 -53.67 -14.61
CA MET A 1 7.28 -52.33 -15.21
C MET A 1 8.34 -52.41 -16.27
N THR A 2 7.95 -52.17 -17.53
CA THR A 2 8.81 -52.29 -18.72
C THR A 2 9.81 -51.14 -18.80
N THR A 3 10.96 -51.39 -19.43
CA THR A 3 12.07 -50.45 -19.68
C THR A 3 11.68 -49.09 -20.29
N LYS A 4 10.48 -48.96 -20.88
CA LYS A 4 9.91 -47.68 -21.33
C LYS A 4 9.47 -46.74 -20.19
N THR A 5 9.10 -47.28 -19.02
CA THR A 5 8.65 -46.46 -17.89
C THR A 5 9.82 -45.78 -17.18
N LEU A 6 11.02 -46.38 -17.20
CA LEU A 6 12.22 -45.82 -16.58
C LEU A 6 12.81 -44.63 -17.37
N ALA A 7 12.66 -44.64 -18.70
CA ALA A 7 13.16 -43.56 -19.57
C ALA A 7 12.31 -42.27 -19.47
N ILE A 8 11.00 -42.40 -19.22
CA ILE A 8 10.11 -41.24 -19.05
C ILE A 8 10.30 -40.61 -17.66
N THR A 9 10.58 -41.41 -16.63
CA THR A 9 10.87 -40.86 -15.28
C THR A 9 12.24 -40.17 -15.21
N LEU A 10 13.26 -40.64 -15.93
CA LEU A 10 14.55 -39.93 -16.01
C LEU A 10 14.51 -38.67 -16.88
N GLY A 11 13.67 -38.62 -17.92
CA GLY A 11 13.49 -37.42 -18.75
C GLY A 11 12.81 -36.26 -18.02
N ILE A 12 11.85 -36.56 -17.14
CA ILE A 12 11.11 -35.55 -16.36
C ILE A 12 11.93 -35.03 -15.18
N ILE A 13 12.79 -35.86 -14.57
CA ILE A 13 13.74 -35.40 -13.53
C ILE A 13 14.82 -34.51 -14.14
N PHE A 14 15.19 -34.72 -15.41
CA PHE A 14 16.18 -33.86 -16.07
C PHE A 14 15.59 -32.51 -16.51
N LEU A 15 14.33 -32.45 -16.96
CA LEU A 15 13.69 -31.17 -17.32
C LEU A 15 13.23 -30.34 -16.09
N GLY A 16 12.90 -30.98 -14.97
CA GLY A 16 12.63 -30.28 -13.71
C GLY A 16 13.85 -29.61 -13.06
N PHE A 17 15.06 -29.92 -13.54
CA PHE A 17 16.30 -29.27 -13.08
C PHE A 17 16.77 -28.13 -14.00
N VAL A 18 16.23 -27.96 -15.21
CA VAL A 18 16.71 -26.93 -16.16
C VAL A 18 16.00 -25.58 -15.98
N SER A 19 14.79 -25.55 -15.40
CA SER A 19 14.10 -24.28 -15.07
C SER A 19 14.46 -23.70 -13.69
N GLY A 20 15.32 -24.38 -12.91
CA GLY A 20 15.89 -23.89 -11.65
C GLY A 20 17.35 -23.43 -11.74
N LEU A 21 17.99 -23.51 -12.90
CA LEU A 21 19.41 -23.23 -13.09
C LEU A 21 19.67 -21.77 -13.49
N SER A 22 19.30 -20.81 -12.64
CA SER A 22 19.87 -19.44 -12.71
C SER A 22 19.89 -18.70 -11.36
N ALA A 23 19.84 -19.40 -10.22
CA ALA A 23 19.94 -18.73 -8.91
C ALA A 23 20.66 -19.55 -7.82
N GLN A 24 21.37 -20.63 -8.18
CA GLN A 24 22.42 -21.19 -7.34
C GLN A 24 23.75 -20.76 -7.92
N ASN A 25 24.17 -19.52 -7.62
CA ASN A 25 25.59 -19.23 -7.64
C ASN A 25 26.22 -20.23 -6.69
N THR A 26 27.03 -21.14 -7.22
CA THR A 26 27.84 -22.00 -6.36
C THR A 26 28.68 -21.05 -5.49
N ILE A 27 28.88 -21.37 -4.21
CA ILE A 27 29.75 -20.57 -3.32
C ILE A 27 31.20 -20.45 -3.84
N TYR A 28 31.53 -21.13 -4.94
CA TYR A 28 32.84 -21.22 -5.57
C TYR A 28 32.95 -20.41 -6.87
N GLU A 29 31.83 -19.98 -7.46
CA GLU A 29 31.84 -19.13 -8.65
C GLU A 29 31.66 -17.66 -8.24
N PRO A 30 32.62 -16.78 -8.57
CA PRO A 30 32.49 -15.37 -8.24
C PRO A 30 31.32 -14.76 -9.01
N LEU A 31 30.46 -14.04 -8.30
CA LEU A 31 29.41 -13.24 -8.93
C LEU A 31 30.07 -12.12 -9.77
N VAL A 32 29.95 -12.21 -11.09
CA VAL A 32 30.40 -11.17 -12.03
C VAL A 32 29.24 -10.22 -12.31
N LEU A 33 29.24 -9.05 -11.67
CA LEU A 33 28.12 -8.11 -11.72
C LEU A 33 27.87 -7.54 -13.13
N GLU A 34 28.91 -7.49 -13.97
CA GLU A 34 28.83 -6.99 -15.35
C GLU A 34 28.00 -7.89 -16.27
N ASP A 35 27.90 -9.18 -15.94
CA ASP A 35 27.18 -10.19 -16.71
C ASP A 35 25.71 -10.30 -16.30
N VAL A 36 25.32 -9.69 -15.17
CA VAL A 36 23.95 -9.69 -14.69
C VAL A 36 23.04 -8.94 -15.67
N LYS A 37 21.93 -9.59 -16.05
CA LYS A 37 20.91 -9.03 -16.94
C LYS A 37 19.58 -8.85 -16.24
N TYR A 38 18.91 -7.75 -16.58
CA TYR A 38 17.51 -7.59 -16.20
C TYR A 38 16.62 -8.54 -17.00
N ALA A 39 15.48 -8.91 -16.42
CA ALA A 39 14.44 -9.67 -17.08
C ALA A 39 13.14 -8.86 -17.09
N PRO A 40 12.27 -8.96 -18.11
CA PRO A 40 10.98 -8.27 -18.12
C PRO A 40 10.12 -8.55 -16.88
N GLU A 41 10.24 -9.74 -16.29
CA GLU A 41 9.52 -10.17 -15.09
C GLU A 41 9.90 -9.36 -13.84
N ASP A 42 11.06 -8.71 -13.82
CA ASP A 42 11.50 -7.85 -12.72
C ASP A 42 10.58 -6.64 -12.52
N PHE A 43 9.82 -6.26 -13.55
CA PHE A 43 8.82 -5.18 -13.50
C PHE A 43 7.46 -5.63 -12.97
N GLY A 44 7.37 -6.85 -12.45
CA GLY A 44 6.19 -7.39 -11.83
C GLY A 44 5.12 -7.83 -12.83
N LYS A 45 4.01 -8.35 -12.27
CA LYS A 45 2.90 -8.94 -13.02
C LYS A 45 1.56 -8.30 -12.63
N MET A 46 1.57 -7.00 -12.35
CA MET A 46 0.38 -6.23 -11.98
C MET A 46 -0.18 -5.54 -13.22
N TRP A 47 -1.31 -6.04 -13.73
CA TRP A 47 -1.95 -5.55 -14.95
C TRP A 47 -3.31 -4.93 -14.61
N THR A 48 -3.66 -3.84 -15.27
CA THR A 48 -5.02 -3.28 -15.19
C THR A 48 -5.95 -4.06 -16.12
N PHE A 49 -7.25 -4.14 -15.80
CA PHE A 49 -8.20 -4.92 -16.61
C PHE A 49 -8.27 -4.49 -18.08
N ASP A 50 -8.00 -3.22 -18.37
CA ASP A 50 -7.96 -2.65 -19.73
C ASP A 50 -6.61 -2.86 -20.45
N ALA A 51 -5.63 -3.51 -19.82
CA ALA A 51 -4.29 -3.70 -20.36
C ALA A 51 -3.67 -5.06 -19.98
N ILE A 52 -4.47 -6.13 -19.89
CA ILE A 52 -3.98 -7.48 -19.62
C ILE A 52 -3.27 -8.06 -20.83
N PRO A 53 -2.04 -8.60 -20.69
CA PRO A 53 -1.30 -9.20 -21.80
C PRO A 53 -1.83 -10.61 -22.08
N THR A 54 -2.98 -10.72 -22.75
CA THR A 54 -3.70 -11.98 -22.98
C THR A 54 -2.84 -13.06 -23.64
N GLN A 55 -2.07 -12.71 -24.67
CA GLN A 55 -1.14 -13.64 -25.34
C GLN A 55 -0.13 -14.25 -24.36
N ARG A 56 0.39 -13.44 -23.43
CA ARG A 56 1.36 -13.90 -22.44
C ARG A 56 0.73 -14.87 -21.43
N PHE A 57 -0.53 -14.69 -21.09
CA PHE A 57 -1.25 -15.62 -20.21
C PHE A 57 -1.42 -16.98 -20.87
N GLU A 58 -1.75 -17.00 -22.16
CA GLU A 58 -1.87 -18.23 -22.93
C GLU A 58 -0.52 -18.94 -23.08
N GLU A 59 0.55 -18.20 -23.40
CA GLU A 59 1.90 -18.76 -23.57
C GLU A 59 2.51 -19.29 -22.26
N LEU A 60 2.28 -18.62 -21.12
CA LEU A 60 2.93 -18.98 -19.86
C LEU A 60 2.11 -19.90 -18.97
N TYR A 61 0.79 -19.81 -19.05
CA TYR A 61 -0.11 -20.48 -18.11
C TYR A 61 -1.13 -21.36 -18.81
N GLU A 62 -1.07 -21.47 -20.14
CA GLU A 62 -2.08 -22.17 -20.95
C GLU A 62 -3.50 -21.68 -20.67
N PHE A 63 -3.62 -20.42 -20.24
CA PHE A 63 -4.87 -19.81 -19.80
C PHE A 63 -5.32 -18.73 -20.77
N LYS A 64 -6.43 -18.99 -21.45
CA LYS A 64 -7.05 -18.02 -22.35
C LYS A 64 -7.96 -17.08 -21.57
N VAL A 65 -7.51 -15.83 -21.44
CA VAL A 65 -8.30 -14.74 -20.86
C VAL A 65 -9.42 -14.35 -21.83
N THR A 66 -10.68 -14.51 -21.43
CA THR A 66 -11.87 -14.08 -22.20
C THR A 66 -12.45 -12.79 -21.64
N GLU A 67 -13.21 -12.06 -22.45
CA GLU A 67 -13.93 -10.84 -22.00
C GLU A 67 -14.92 -11.16 -20.87
N GLU A 68 -15.67 -12.25 -21.00
CA GLU A 68 -16.60 -12.74 -19.97
C GLU A 68 -15.89 -13.02 -18.64
N TRP A 69 -14.73 -13.70 -18.69
CA TRP A 69 -13.95 -13.95 -17.47
C TRP A 69 -13.45 -12.65 -16.86
N LEU A 70 -12.97 -11.70 -17.67
CA LEU A 70 -12.51 -10.40 -17.17
C LEU A 70 -13.62 -9.58 -16.53
N GLU A 71 -14.81 -9.60 -17.12
CA GLU A 71 -15.99 -8.98 -16.55
C GLU A 71 -16.36 -9.62 -15.22
N ASP A 72 -16.43 -10.95 -15.17
CA ASP A 72 -16.81 -11.69 -13.97
C ASP A 72 -15.84 -11.45 -12.80
N VAL A 73 -14.53 -11.54 -13.03
CA VAL A 73 -13.55 -11.33 -11.95
C VAL A 73 -13.45 -9.86 -11.53
N ARG A 74 -13.67 -8.90 -12.45
CA ARG A 74 -13.70 -7.47 -12.15
C ARG A 74 -14.92 -7.12 -11.29
N LEU A 75 -16.09 -7.64 -11.64
CA LEU A 75 -17.33 -7.38 -10.91
C LEU A 75 -17.40 -8.19 -9.60
N SER A 76 -16.69 -9.31 -9.49
CA SER A 76 -16.55 -10.06 -8.23
C SER A 76 -15.60 -9.39 -7.23
N ALA A 77 -14.61 -8.63 -7.71
CA ALA A 77 -13.63 -7.96 -6.87
C ALA A 77 -14.15 -6.62 -6.32
N LEU A 78 -13.71 -6.30 -5.10
CA LEU A 78 -14.11 -5.11 -4.36
C LEU A 78 -12.90 -4.39 -3.80
N GLU A 79 -12.99 -3.08 -3.75
CA GLU A 79 -12.06 -2.24 -3.00
C GLU A 79 -12.66 -1.94 -1.63
N PHE A 80 -11.94 -2.27 -0.58
CA PHE A 80 -12.39 -2.02 0.79
C PHE A 80 -11.86 -0.67 1.28
N SER A 81 -12.71 0.15 1.91
CA SER A 81 -12.39 1.54 2.26
C SER A 81 -11.18 1.71 3.18
N THR A 82 -10.71 0.64 3.83
CA THR A 82 -9.49 0.64 4.65
C THR A 82 -8.19 0.53 3.85
N GLY A 83 -8.27 0.48 2.52
CA GLY A 83 -7.11 0.31 1.63
C GLY A 83 -6.78 -1.16 1.32
N CYS A 84 -7.68 -2.07 1.69
CA CYS A 84 -7.59 -3.49 1.37
C CYS A 84 -8.34 -3.86 0.09
N SER A 85 -8.09 -5.09 -0.38
CA SER A 85 -8.98 -5.74 -1.35
C SER A 85 -10.00 -6.61 -0.63
N ALA A 86 -11.16 -6.77 -1.24
CA ALA A 86 -12.21 -7.68 -0.82
C ALA A 86 -12.86 -8.31 -2.05
N SER A 87 -13.81 -9.22 -1.86
CA SER A 87 -14.55 -9.79 -2.98
C SER A 87 -15.92 -10.30 -2.58
N PHE A 88 -16.87 -10.31 -3.51
CA PHE A 88 -18.08 -11.07 -3.38
C PHE A 88 -17.79 -12.56 -3.50
N VAL A 89 -18.30 -13.35 -2.56
CA VAL A 89 -18.16 -14.82 -2.49
C VAL A 89 -19.53 -15.52 -2.39
N SER A 90 -20.62 -14.79 -2.63
CA SER A 90 -21.96 -15.35 -2.82
C SER A 90 -22.86 -14.38 -3.58
N GLN A 91 -23.94 -14.90 -4.14
CA GLN A 91 -25.00 -14.11 -4.78
C GLN A 91 -25.75 -13.14 -3.83
N ASN A 92 -25.64 -13.31 -2.51
CA ASN A 92 -26.35 -12.51 -1.50
C ASN A 92 -25.41 -11.52 -0.79
N GLY A 93 -24.44 -10.96 -1.52
CA GLY A 93 -23.62 -9.86 -1.05
C GLY A 93 -22.62 -10.25 0.04
N LEU A 94 -22.39 -11.55 0.27
CA LEU A 94 -21.35 -12.03 1.19
C LEU A 94 -19.99 -11.63 0.64
N ILE A 95 -19.19 -11.00 1.49
CA ILE A 95 -17.88 -10.44 1.19
C ILE A 95 -16.82 -11.19 1.99
N MET A 96 -15.69 -11.50 1.34
CA MET A 96 -14.49 -11.99 2.00
C MET A 96 -13.35 -10.97 1.88
N THR A 97 -12.62 -10.76 2.98
CA THR A 97 -11.37 -9.99 3.04
C THR A 97 -10.47 -10.58 4.13
N ASN A 98 -9.31 -9.98 4.42
CA ASN A 98 -8.45 -10.41 5.50
C ASN A 98 -8.95 -9.92 6.86
N HIS A 99 -8.64 -10.64 7.94
CA HIS A 99 -8.93 -10.21 9.30
C HIS A 99 -8.22 -8.88 9.61
N HIS A 100 -6.97 -8.73 9.21
CA HIS A 100 -6.22 -7.49 9.48
C HIS A 100 -6.84 -6.25 8.80
N CYS A 101 -7.64 -6.42 7.74
CA CYS A 101 -8.34 -5.34 7.06
C CYS A 101 -9.49 -4.76 7.88
N VAL A 102 -10.04 -5.53 8.83
CA VAL A 102 -11.15 -5.12 9.72
C VAL A 102 -10.75 -5.04 11.18
N ARG A 103 -9.62 -5.64 11.59
CA ARG A 103 -9.17 -5.73 13.00
C ARG A 103 -9.20 -4.40 13.73
N GLY A 104 -8.70 -3.33 13.10
CA GLY A 104 -8.69 -1.97 13.67
C GLY A 104 -10.07 -1.32 13.79
N LEU A 105 -11.10 -1.89 13.14
CA LEU A 105 -12.47 -1.41 13.16
C LEU A 105 -13.33 -2.11 14.21
N LEU A 106 -12.97 -3.33 14.63
CA LEU A 106 -13.75 -4.14 15.57
C LEU A 106 -14.17 -3.40 16.85
N PRO A 107 -13.31 -2.57 17.49
CA PRO A 107 -13.73 -1.81 18.67
C PRO A 107 -14.91 -0.85 18.43
N ARG A 108 -15.18 -0.44 17.19
CA ARG A 108 -16.27 0.50 16.85
C ARG A 108 -17.65 -0.14 16.86
N ILE A 109 -17.72 -1.47 16.83
CA ILE A 109 -18.97 -2.25 16.72
C ILE A 109 -19.12 -3.27 17.87
N GLN A 110 -18.23 -3.20 18.85
CA GLN A 110 -18.24 -4.02 20.03
C GLN A 110 -19.32 -3.51 21.00
N GLN A 111 -20.07 -4.43 21.61
CA GLN A 111 -21.05 -4.11 22.63
C GLN A 111 -20.41 -4.15 24.03
N GLU A 112 -21.10 -3.63 25.04
CA GLU A 112 -20.60 -3.62 26.42
C GLU A 112 -20.27 -5.03 26.91
N GLY A 113 -19.07 -5.21 27.46
CA GLY A 113 -18.58 -6.49 28.00
C GLY A 113 -18.01 -7.47 26.96
N GLU A 114 -18.06 -7.16 25.67
CA GLU A 114 -17.47 -8.00 24.62
C GLU A 114 -16.01 -7.65 24.36
N HIS A 115 -15.26 -8.57 23.73
CA HIS A 115 -13.89 -8.34 23.26
C HIS A 115 -13.67 -9.01 21.90
N LEU A 116 -14.17 -8.41 20.80
CA LEU A 116 -14.21 -9.05 19.48
C LEU A 116 -12.84 -9.46 18.93
N GLN A 117 -11.76 -8.75 19.28
CA GLN A 117 -10.41 -9.16 18.87
C GLN A 117 -9.92 -10.40 19.63
N ARG A 118 -10.33 -10.57 20.89
CA ARG A 118 -9.96 -11.72 21.73
C ARG A 118 -10.87 -12.91 21.45
N ASP A 119 -12.17 -12.70 21.33
CA ASP A 119 -13.14 -13.79 21.28
C ASP A 119 -13.55 -14.16 19.84
N GLY A 120 -13.17 -13.33 18.86
CA GLY A 120 -13.75 -13.38 17.53
C GLY A 120 -15.20 -12.88 17.52
N PHE A 121 -15.87 -13.09 16.39
CA PHE A 121 -17.29 -12.80 16.22
C PHE A 121 -17.89 -13.73 15.18
N TYR A 122 -19.14 -14.16 15.39
CA TYR A 122 -19.92 -14.91 14.41
C TYR A 122 -21.40 -14.56 14.56
N ALA A 123 -22.01 -14.06 13.48
CA ALA A 123 -23.45 -13.83 13.38
C ALA A 123 -24.15 -15.12 12.91
N GLU A 124 -24.98 -15.72 13.76
CA GLU A 124 -25.77 -16.90 13.39
C GLU A 124 -26.86 -16.58 12.35
N LYS A 125 -27.39 -15.35 12.40
CA LYS A 125 -28.44 -14.87 11.50
C LYS A 125 -28.02 -13.54 10.89
N MET A 126 -28.57 -13.22 9.71
CA MET A 126 -28.35 -11.93 9.04
C MET A 126 -28.75 -10.73 9.92
N THR A 127 -29.75 -10.90 10.79
CA THR A 127 -30.18 -9.86 11.74
C THR A 127 -29.15 -9.57 12.83
N ASP A 128 -28.19 -10.47 13.04
CA ASP A 128 -27.17 -10.36 14.07
C ASP A 128 -25.86 -9.75 13.51
N GLU A 129 -25.77 -9.60 12.18
CA GLU A 129 -24.64 -8.95 11.50
C GLU A 129 -24.54 -7.47 11.90
N ARG A 130 -23.32 -6.99 12.19
CA ARG A 130 -23.11 -5.68 12.82
C ARG A 130 -22.59 -4.63 11.83
N PRO A 131 -23.29 -3.51 11.62
CA PRO A 131 -22.86 -2.51 10.65
C PRO A 131 -21.59 -1.79 11.11
N PHE A 132 -20.64 -1.63 10.21
CA PHE A 132 -19.48 -0.78 10.44
C PHE A 132 -19.79 0.69 10.10
N PRO A 133 -19.68 1.62 11.07
CA PRO A 133 -19.87 3.03 10.78
C PRO A 133 -18.81 3.57 9.80
N ASN A 134 -19.25 4.26 8.74
CA ASN A 134 -18.39 4.92 7.75
C ASN A 134 -17.43 3.96 7.00
N ILE A 135 -17.84 2.72 6.79
CA ILE A 135 -17.10 1.73 6.00
C ILE A 135 -17.91 1.38 4.76
N TYR A 136 -17.22 1.22 3.64
CA TYR A 136 -17.84 0.90 2.37
C TYR A 136 -16.94 -0.05 1.56
N VAL A 137 -17.56 -0.71 0.58
CA VAL A 137 -16.87 -1.38 -0.52
C VAL A 137 -17.22 -0.68 -1.83
N ASP A 138 -16.23 -0.55 -2.72
CA ASP A 138 -16.39 -0.01 -4.06
C ASP A 138 -16.19 -1.15 -5.08
N GLN A 139 -17.19 -1.40 -5.91
CA GLN A 139 -17.15 -2.35 -7.03
C GLN A 139 -16.82 -1.60 -8.32
N LEU A 140 -15.77 -2.00 -9.04
CA LEU A 140 -15.34 -1.32 -10.27
C LEU A 140 -16.28 -1.65 -11.43
N ILE A 141 -17.07 -0.68 -11.89
CA ILE A 141 -18.08 -0.85 -12.95
C ILE A 141 -17.53 -0.55 -14.35
N SER A 142 -16.73 0.50 -14.50
CA SER A 142 -16.16 0.85 -15.81
C SER A 142 -14.79 1.51 -15.69
N ILE A 143 -14.04 1.43 -16.79
CA ILE A 143 -12.69 1.96 -16.96
C ILE A 143 -12.66 2.68 -18.30
N GLU A 144 -12.33 3.98 -18.31
CA GLU A 144 -12.25 4.80 -19.51
C GLU A 144 -10.89 5.49 -19.59
N ASN A 145 -10.20 5.38 -20.74
CA ASN A 145 -8.95 6.09 -20.95
C ASN A 145 -9.23 7.58 -21.30
N VAL A 146 -8.83 8.48 -20.41
CA VAL A 146 -9.04 9.93 -20.53
C VAL A 146 -7.73 10.70 -20.73
N THR A 147 -6.67 10.00 -21.11
CA THR A 147 -5.31 10.55 -21.24
C THR A 147 -5.27 11.74 -22.20
N GLU A 148 -5.85 11.61 -23.39
CA GLU A 148 -5.82 12.67 -24.41
C GLU A 148 -6.55 13.94 -23.95
N GLN A 149 -7.67 13.78 -23.23
CA GLN A 149 -8.46 14.91 -22.72
C GLN A 149 -7.67 15.72 -21.69
N ILE A 150 -6.94 15.04 -20.80
CA ILE A 150 -6.11 15.67 -19.78
C ILE A 150 -4.85 16.28 -20.39
N GLN A 151 -4.18 15.59 -21.31
CA GLN A 151 -2.99 16.13 -21.99
C GLN A 151 -3.32 17.37 -22.82
N ALA A 152 -4.49 17.39 -23.48
CA ALA A 152 -4.97 18.57 -24.21
C ALA A 152 -5.23 19.77 -23.27
N ALA A 153 -5.77 19.53 -22.07
CA ALA A 153 -5.96 20.59 -21.07
C ALA A 153 -4.61 21.12 -20.55
N MET A 154 -3.67 20.22 -20.24
CA MET A 154 -2.32 20.59 -19.80
C MET A 154 -1.60 21.44 -20.84
N ALA A 155 -1.73 21.13 -22.13
CA ALA A 155 -1.06 21.86 -23.21
C ALA A 155 -1.44 23.36 -23.31
N LEU A 156 -2.51 23.80 -22.62
CA LEU A 156 -2.90 25.21 -22.54
C LEU A 156 -2.09 25.99 -21.48
N GLY A 157 -1.40 25.29 -20.57
CA GLY A 157 -0.59 25.87 -19.51
C GLY A 157 0.74 26.42 -20.05
N LYS A 158 1.10 27.64 -19.61
CA LYS A 158 2.32 28.34 -20.08
C LYS A 158 3.58 27.94 -19.31
N ASP A 159 3.42 27.35 -18.13
CA ASP A 159 4.47 26.89 -17.22
C ASP A 159 3.98 25.65 -16.44
N ASP A 160 4.88 25.00 -15.72
CA ASP A 160 4.60 23.73 -15.01
C ASP A 160 3.46 23.85 -13.99
N GLU A 161 3.39 24.99 -13.27
CA GLU A 161 2.35 25.23 -12.27
C GLU A 161 0.97 25.36 -12.93
N ALA A 162 0.88 26.12 -14.04
CA ALA A 162 -0.34 26.23 -14.81
C ALA A 162 -0.77 24.90 -15.44
N GLN A 163 0.18 24.09 -15.93
CA GLN A 163 -0.11 22.75 -16.46
C GLN A 163 -0.68 21.83 -15.39
N VAL A 164 -0.08 21.82 -14.19
CA VAL A 164 -0.56 21.05 -13.03
C VAL A 164 -1.97 21.50 -12.64
N LYS A 165 -2.21 22.80 -12.57
CA LYS A 165 -3.52 23.36 -12.25
C LYS A 165 -4.59 22.92 -13.26
N LEU A 166 -4.30 23.05 -14.57
CA LEU A 166 -5.23 22.67 -15.64
C LEU A 166 -5.49 21.16 -15.67
N ARG A 167 -4.49 20.34 -15.37
CA ARG A 167 -4.66 18.89 -15.17
C ARG A 167 -5.66 18.63 -14.05
N ASP A 168 -5.47 19.25 -12.90
CA ASP A 168 -6.29 19.01 -11.71
C ASP A 168 -7.73 19.51 -11.92
N GLU A 169 -7.91 20.65 -12.58
CA GLU A 169 -9.23 21.16 -13.00
C GLU A 169 -9.92 20.19 -13.96
N LYS A 170 -9.21 19.67 -14.98
CA LYS A 170 -9.78 18.70 -15.91
C LYS A 170 -10.13 17.37 -15.24
N ILE A 171 -9.31 16.91 -14.30
CA ILE A 171 -9.62 15.72 -13.48
C ILE A 171 -10.90 15.92 -12.68
N GLN A 172 -11.08 17.09 -12.05
CA GLN A 172 -12.29 17.42 -11.29
C GLN A 172 -13.53 17.46 -12.18
N GLU A 173 -13.42 18.11 -13.36
CA GLU A 173 -14.50 18.17 -14.35
C GLU A 173 -14.95 16.78 -14.80
N LEU A 174 -14.01 15.92 -15.23
CA LEU A 174 -14.32 14.56 -15.70
C LEU A 174 -14.90 13.67 -14.59
N THR A 175 -14.38 13.83 -13.38
CA THR A 175 -14.90 13.11 -12.21
C THR A 175 -16.34 13.53 -11.93
N ALA A 176 -16.62 14.83 -11.85
CA ALA A 176 -17.97 15.34 -11.58
C ALA A 176 -18.98 14.94 -12.66
N ALA A 177 -18.60 15.04 -13.94
CA ALA A 177 -19.45 14.61 -15.05
C ALA A 177 -19.79 13.11 -15.00
N CYS A 178 -18.82 12.27 -14.62
CA CYS A 178 -19.03 10.84 -14.42
C CYS A 178 -19.97 10.55 -13.26
N GLU A 179 -19.79 11.21 -12.11
CA GLU A 179 -20.66 11.02 -10.95
C GLU A 179 -22.09 11.48 -11.24
N GLU A 180 -22.28 12.62 -11.92
CA GLU A 180 -23.60 13.12 -12.33
C GLU A 180 -24.28 12.18 -13.35
N GLY A 181 -23.53 11.68 -14.34
CA GLY A 181 -24.06 10.83 -15.40
C GLY A 181 -24.40 9.40 -14.98
N THR A 182 -23.75 8.87 -13.93
CA THR A 182 -23.88 7.46 -13.52
C THR A 182 -24.49 7.28 -12.13
N GLY A 183 -24.42 8.28 -11.26
CA GLY A 183 -24.72 8.13 -9.83
C GLY A 183 -23.67 7.33 -9.05
N HIS A 184 -22.61 6.86 -9.71
CA HIS A 184 -21.51 6.12 -9.10
C HIS A 184 -20.49 7.07 -8.46
N LYS A 185 -19.54 6.50 -7.70
CA LYS A 185 -18.33 7.20 -7.29
C LYS A 185 -17.29 7.09 -8.38
N CYS A 186 -16.78 8.21 -8.87
CA CYS A 186 -15.80 8.23 -9.94
C CYS A 186 -14.46 8.76 -9.45
N ARG A 187 -13.37 8.32 -10.09
CA ARG A 187 -12.03 8.88 -9.87
C ARG A 187 -11.15 8.70 -11.09
N VAL A 188 -10.34 9.70 -11.39
CA VAL A 188 -9.24 9.55 -12.36
C VAL A 188 -8.03 8.95 -11.65
N ILE A 189 -7.54 7.83 -12.19
CA ILE A 189 -6.31 7.16 -11.78
C ILE A 189 -5.18 7.61 -12.70
N THR A 190 -4.10 8.11 -12.11
CA THR A 190 -2.86 8.43 -12.81
C THR A 190 -1.92 7.23 -12.77
N LEU A 191 -1.53 6.74 -13.94
CA LEU A 191 -0.59 5.63 -14.13
C LEU A 191 0.69 6.13 -14.80
N TYR A 192 1.79 5.41 -14.58
CA TYR A 192 3.10 5.69 -15.20
C TYR A 192 3.58 7.14 -14.99
N ASN A 193 3.41 7.68 -13.78
CA ASN A 193 3.78 9.06 -13.42
C ASN A 193 3.19 10.14 -14.35
N GLY A 194 1.96 9.92 -14.84
CA GLY A 194 1.29 10.85 -15.76
C GLY A 194 1.33 10.44 -17.23
N GLY A 195 1.95 9.29 -17.55
CA GLY A 195 1.94 8.72 -18.90
C GLY A 195 0.56 8.18 -19.32
N LYS A 196 -0.33 7.87 -18.39
CA LYS A 196 -1.73 7.47 -18.68
C LYS A 196 -2.67 7.95 -17.57
N TYR A 197 -3.84 8.40 -17.96
CA TYR A 197 -4.94 8.76 -17.06
C TYR A 197 -6.18 7.94 -17.40
N VAL A 198 -6.80 7.35 -16.38
CA VAL A 198 -7.93 6.43 -16.57
C VAL A 198 -9.04 6.77 -15.58
N LEU A 199 -10.23 7.08 -16.08
CA LEU A 199 -11.41 7.35 -15.29
C LEU A 199 -12.07 6.02 -14.90
N HIS A 200 -12.15 5.75 -13.60
CA HIS A 200 -12.83 4.58 -13.05
C HIS A 200 -14.17 5.01 -12.44
N SER A 201 -15.23 4.25 -12.71
CA SER A 201 -16.56 4.40 -12.10
C SER A 201 -16.84 3.23 -11.16
N TYR A 202 -17.28 3.51 -9.93
CA TYR A 202 -17.51 2.52 -8.88
C TYR A 202 -18.93 2.56 -8.32
N GLN A 203 -19.59 1.41 -8.29
CA GLN A 203 -20.77 1.22 -7.46
C GLN A 203 -20.30 1.09 -6.00
N ARG A 204 -20.71 2.04 -5.16
CA ARG A 204 -20.42 2.02 -3.73
C ARG A 204 -21.52 1.31 -2.97
N TYR A 205 -21.14 0.46 -2.01
CA TYR A 205 -22.02 -0.07 -0.97
C TYR A 205 -21.50 0.38 0.39
N ASP A 206 -22.27 1.20 1.09
CA ASP A 206 -21.89 1.87 2.35
C ASP A 206 -22.59 1.33 3.60
N ASP A 207 -23.50 0.36 3.45
CA ASP A 207 -23.94 -0.53 4.54
C ASP A 207 -23.20 -1.87 4.43
N VAL A 208 -22.05 -1.95 5.10
CA VAL A 208 -21.24 -3.17 5.19
C VAL A 208 -21.24 -3.67 6.64
N ARG A 209 -21.70 -4.90 6.83
CA ARG A 209 -21.89 -5.49 8.16
C ARG A 209 -20.93 -6.65 8.40
N LEU A 210 -20.35 -6.71 9.60
CA LEU A 210 -19.53 -7.83 10.04
C LEU A 210 -20.40 -9.07 10.21
N LEU A 211 -19.98 -10.17 9.60
CA LEU A 211 -20.57 -11.50 9.80
C LEU A 211 -19.68 -12.35 10.67
N MET A 212 -18.39 -12.48 10.32
CA MET A 212 -17.48 -13.36 11.04
C MET A 212 -16.04 -12.85 11.03
N VAL A 213 -15.38 -12.97 12.18
CA VAL A 213 -13.93 -12.89 12.34
C VAL A 213 -13.47 -13.94 13.35
N PRO A 214 -12.35 -14.64 13.10
CA PRO A 214 -11.70 -15.44 14.13
C PRO A 214 -11.03 -14.56 15.21
N ASP A 215 -10.66 -15.16 16.35
CA ASP A 215 -9.75 -14.55 17.33
C ASP A 215 -8.45 -14.09 16.65
N VAL A 216 -7.93 -12.92 17.04
CA VAL A 216 -6.66 -12.37 16.54
C VAL A 216 -5.47 -13.32 16.64
N GLN A 217 -5.42 -14.21 17.63
CA GLN A 217 -4.37 -15.22 17.80
C GLN A 217 -4.40 -16.27 16.69
N ILE A 218 -5.59 -16.65 16.22
CA ILE A 218 -5.78 -17.53 15.07
C ILE A 218 -5.49 -16.75 13.77
N ALA A 219 -5.97 -15.51 13.69
CA ALA A 219 -5.84 -14.68 12.51
C ALA A 219 -4.42 -14.18 12.23
N ALA A 220 -3.58 -14.10 13.27
CA ALA A 220 -2.21 -13.60 13.21
C ALA A 220 -1.26 -14.51 13.98
N THR A 221 -1.39 -15.83 13.82
CA THR A 221 -0.53 -16.82 14.47
C THR A 221 0.95 -16.53 14.20
N GLY A 222 1.77 -16.60 15.25
CA GLY A 222 3.20 -16.23 15.18
C GLY A 222 3.47 -14.72 15.23
N TRP A 223 2.44 -13.88 15.24
CA TRP A 223 2.48 -12.43 15.38
C TRP A 223 3.46 -11.77 14.39
N ASP A 224 4.37 -10.94 14.91
CA ASP A 224 5.40 -10.32 14.08
C ASP A 224 6.42 -11.35 13.60
N TRP A 225 6.74 -12.41 14.34
CA TRP A 225 7.79 -13.36 13.95
C TRP A 225 7.48 -14.04 12.62
N ASP A 226 6.24 -14.48 12.44
CA ASP A 226 5.77 -15.14 11.21
C ASP A 226 5.40 -14.13 10.09
N ASN A 227 5.45 -12.82 10.40
CA ASN A 227 5.19 -11.80 9.40
C ASN A 227 6.28 -11.79 8.30
N PHE A 228 5.89 -11.78 7.02
CA PHE A 228 6.79 -11.94 5.86
C PHE A 228 7.65 -13.21 5.82
N THR A 229 7.21 -14.32 6.43
CA THR A 229 7.92 -15.61 6.37
C THR A 229 7.06 -16.72 5.77
N TYR A 230 7.73 -17.77 5.29
CA TYR A 230 7.14 -19.05 4.92
C TYR A 230 7.99 -20.18 5.55
N PRO A 231 7.40 -21.25 6.10
CA PRO A 231 5.97 -21.58 6.20
C PRO A 231 5.14 -20.61 7.06
N ARG A 232 3.82 -20.58 6.86
CA ARG A 232 2.87 -19.71 7.58
C ARG A 232 1.54 -20.44 7.80
N TYR A 233 0.94 -20.27 8.98
CA TYR A 233 -0.19 -21.09 9.44
C TYR A 233 -1.36 -20.30 10.03
N GLU A 234 -1.43 -18.99 9.77
CA GLU A 234 -2.54 -18.15 10.25
C GLU A 234 -3.80 -18.29 9.38
N LEU A 235 -4.97 -18.00 9.98
CA LEU A 235 -6.25 -17.90 9.24
C LEU A 235 -6.69 -16.43 9.17
N ASP A 236 -5.99 -15.65 8.34
CA ASP A 236 -6.23 -14.21 8.19
C ASP A 236 -7.42 -13.93 7.26
N PHE A 237 -8.65 -14.14 7.76
CA PHE A 237 -9.88 -13.87 7.02
C PHE A 237 -10.96 -13.17 7.85
N ALA A 238 -11.85 -12.47 7.16
CA ALA A 238 -13.09 -11.92 7.71
C ALA A 238 -14.20 -12.07 6.67
N PHE A 239 -15.41 -12.36 7.15
CA PHE A 239 -16.62 -12.31 6.35
C PHE A 239 -17.48 -11.11 6.74
N LEU A 240 -17.96 -10.41 5.73
CA LEU A 240 -18.87 -9.28 5.85
C LEU A 240 -20.03 -9.46 4.86
N ARG A 241 -21.03 -8.59 4.92
CA ARG A 241 -22.09 -8.52 3.91
C ARG A 241 -22.41 -7.09 3.54
N ALA A 242 -22.59 -6.83 2.25
CA ALA A 242 -23.12 -5.56 1.76
C ALA A 242 -24.67 -5.60 1.71
N TYR A 243 -25.28 -4.50 2.12
CA TYR A 243 -26.72 -4.26 2.05
C TYR A 243 -27.03 -3.06 1.14
N ASP A 244 -28.19 -3.08 0.50
CA ASP A 244 -28.71 -1.98 -0.31
C ASP A 244 -29.42 -0.91 0.55
N SER A 245 -29.89 0.15 -0.11
CA SER A 245 -30.62 1.27 0.52
C SER A 245 -31.91 0.84 1.23
N GLU A 246 -32.49 -0.28 0.83
CA GLU A 246 -33.69 -0.89 1.39
C GLU A 246 -33.37 -1.83 2.56
N GLY A 247 -32.09 -1.97 2.92
CA GLY A 247 -31.62 -2.83 3.99
C GLY A 247 -31.71 -4.32 3.65
N GLN A 248 -31.75 -4.68 2.37
CA GLN A 248 -31.69 -6.07 1.90
C GLN A 248 -30.27 -6.45 1.48
N PRO A 249 -29.86 -7.73 1.60
CA PRO A 249 -28.59 -8.19 1.08
C PRO A 249 -28.43 -7.89 -0.41
N VAL A 250 -27.31 -7.26 -0.78
CA VAL A 250 -26.99 -6.94 -2.18
C VAL A 250 -27.02 -8.22 -3.01
N LYS A 251 -27.74 -8.19 -4.14
CA LYS A 251 -27.75 -9.28 -5.11
C LYS A 251 -26.65 -9.06 -6.13
N SER A 252 -25.55 -9.81 -5.99
CA SER A 252 -24.44 -9.76 -6.96
C SER A 252 -24.53 -10.95 -7.92
N PRO A 253 -24.77 -10.74 -9.23
CA PRO A 253 -24.73 -11.83 -10.21
C PRO A 253 -23.31 -12.38 -10.40
N HIS A 254 -22.28 -11.59 -10.04
CA HIS A 254 -20.86 -11.97 -10.12
C HIS A 254 -20.27 -12.17 -8.73
N TYR A 255 -19.67 -13.33 -8.49
CA TYR A 255 -18.97 -13.65 -7.23
C TYR A 255 -17.99 -14.80 -7.44
N PHE A 256 -16.90 -14.82 -6.66
CA PHE A 256 -15.98 -15.95 -6.69
C PHE A 256 -16.59 -17.18 -6.04
N GLN A 257 -16.45 -18.32 -6.72
CA GLN A 257 -16.89 -19.62 -6.25
C GLN A 257 -15.76 -20.37 -5.55
N TRP A 258 -16.11 -21.24 -4.60
CA TRP A 258 -15.15 -22.04 -3.87
C TRP A 258 -14.74 -23.28 -4.69
N SER A 259 -13.43 -23.49 -4.83
CA SER A 259 -12.91 -24.75 -5.35
C SER A 259 -12.92 -25.82 -4.25
N GLU A 260 -13.62 -26.94 -4.47
CA GLU A 260 -13.60 -28.09 -3.57
C GLU A 260 -12.28 -28.87 -3.57
N LYS A 261 -11.42 -28.63 -4.58
CA LYS A 261 -10.19 -29.40 -4.80
C LYS A 261 -8.97 -28.78 -4.14
N GLY A 262 -9.08 -27.54 -3.65
CA GLY A 262 -7.92 -26.75 -3.22
C GLY A 262 -6.98 -26.42 -4.38
N ALA A 263 -5.83 -25.83 -4.05
CA ALA A 263 -4.75 -25.56 -5.00
C ALA A 263 -3.71 -26.69 -4.98
N VAL A 264 -3.13 -26.99 -6.14
CA VAL A 264 -2.03 -27.97 -6.27
C VAL A 264 -0.75 -27.33 -6.80
N GLU A 265 0.40 -27.96 -6.55
CA GLU A 265 1.69 -27.48 -7.05
C GLU A 265 1.68 -27.34 -8.58
N GLY A 266 2.16 -26.20 -9.08
CA GLY A 266 2.23 -25.89 -10.51
C GLY A 266 0.94 -25.31 -11.11
N GLU A 267 -0.16 -25.25 -10.36
CA GLU A 267 -1.40 -24.63 -10.81
C GLU A 267 -1.27 -23.10 -10.91
N PRO A 268 -1.64 -22.47 -12.05
CA PRO A 268 -1.68 -21.01 -12.14
C PRO A 268 -2.71 -20.41 -11.18
N VAL A 269 -2.27 -19.48 -10.34
CA VAL A 269 -3.14 -18.71 -9.45
C VAL A 269 -3.06 -17.24 -9.81
N PHE A 270 -4.23 -16.62 -10.02
CA PHE A 270 -4.36 -15.20 -10.30
C PHE A 270 -4.99 -14.48 -9.11
N THR A 271 -4.40 -13.35 -8.71
CA THR A 271 -4.95 -12.50 -7.66
C THR A 271 -5.51 -11.23 -8.26
N VAL A 272 -6.75 -10.92 -7.91
CA VAL A 272 -7.45 -9.69 -8.31
C VAL A 272 -7.58 -8.80 -7.08
N GLY A 273 -7.23 -7.52 -7.23
CA GLY A 273 -7.29 -6.58 -6.12
C GLY A 273 -6.78 -5.20 -6.47
N ARG A 274 -6.65 -4.36 -5.45
CA ARG A 274 -6.20 -2.98 -5.53
C ARG A 274 -4.85 -2.82 -4.84
N PRO A 275 -3.72 -3.03 -5.52
CA PRO A 275 -2.42 -2.72 -4.95
C PRO A 275 -2.34 -1.22 -4.63
N GLY A 276 -1.74 -0.86 -3.50
CA GLY A 276 -1.62 0.53 -3.07
C GLY A 276 -0.70 1.34 -3.98
N ASN A 277 0.61 1.14 -3.86
CA ASN A 277 1.62 1.84 -4.66
C ASN A 277 2.77 0.90 -5.02
N THR A 278 3.43 1.15 -6.15
CA THR A 278 4.67 0.47 -6.52
C THR A 278 5.64 1.44 -7.17
N ASP A 279 6.92 1.27 -6.87
CA ASP A 279 8.01 2.15 -7.29
C ASP A 279 8.92 1.50 -8.35
N ARG A 280 8.35 0.63 -9.21
CA ARG A 280 9.13 -0.20 -10.16
C ARG A 280 9.89 0.60 -11.22
N LEU A 281 9.44 1.82 -11.48
CA LEU A 281 10.01 2.71 -12.51
C LEU A 281 11.04 3.70 -11.96
N LEU A 282 11.35 3.68 -10.65
CA LEU A 282 12.38 4.57 -10.09
C LEU A 282 13.72 4.40 -10.80
N SER A 283 14.46 5.48 -11.04
CA SER A 283 15.81 5.40 -11.60
C SER A 283 16.82 4.78 -10.62
N ASN A 284 18.00 4.42 -11.11
CA ASN A 284 19.10 3.96 -10.26
C ASN A 284 19.46 5.02 -9.20
N ALA A 285 19.46 6.32 -9.56
CA ALA A 285 19.72 7.41 -8.61
C ALA A 285 18.67 7.47 -7.48
N GLN A 286 17.39 7.26 -7.81
CA GLN A 286 16.31 7.23 -6.82
C GLN A 286 16.36 5.99 -5.93
N ILE A 287 16.70 4.82 -6.49
CA ILE A 287 16.89 3.59 -5.73
C ILE A 287 18.09 3.70 -4.78
N GLU A 288 19.19 4.31 -5.22
CA GLU A 288 20.35 4.59 -4.36
C GLU A 288 19.98 5.57 -3.23
N PHE A 289 19.18 6.61 -3.52
CA PHE A 289 18.60 7.46 -2.48
C PHE A 289 17.77 6.65 -1.46
N HIS A 290 16.95 5.71 -1.94
CA HIS A 290 16.19 4.83 -1.06
C HIS A 290 17.10 3.99 -0.16
N ARG A 291 18.15 3.41 -0.74
CA ARG A 291 19.13 2.54 -0.07
C ARG A 291 19.95 3.28 0.99
N GLN A 292 20.42 4.48 0.66
CA GLN A 292 21.41 5.19 1.47
C GLN A 292 20.78 6.10 2.53
N TYR A 293 19.62 6.67 2.25
CA TYR A 293 19.03 7.72 3.10
C TYR A 293 17.63 7.36 3.58
N ARG A 294 16.69 7.05 2.67
CA ARG A 294 15.27 6.88 3.01
C ARG A 294 15.03 5.70 3.94
N ASN A 295 15.37 4.50 3.48
CA ASN A 295 15.03 3.27 4.18
C ASN A 295 15.78 3.16 5.53
N PRO A 296 17.08 3.49 5.65
CA PRO A 296 17.76 3.48 6.94
C PRO A 296 17.14 4.45 7.95
N THR A 297 16.80 5.66 7.53
CA THR A 297 16.18 6.68 8.40
C THR A 297 14.83 6.21 8.92
N ILE A 298 13.98 5.70 8.02
CA ILE A 298 12.66 5.17 8.38
C ILE A 298 12.79 3.94 9.29
N LEU A 299 13.73 3.04 9.01
CA LEU A 299 13.94 1.83 9.81
C LEU A 299 14.37 2.15 11.25
N ILE A 300 15.22 3.15 11.46
CA ILE A 300 15.59 3.61 12.81
C ILE A 300 14.34 4.09 13.58
N LEU A 301 13.49 4.90 12.95
CA LEU A 301 12.24 5.37 13.55
C LEU A 301 11.32 4.20 13.94
N PHE A 302 11.08 3.26 13.02
CA PHE A 302 10.24 2.09 13.28
C PHE A 302 10.80 1.19 14.37
N ASN A 303 12.13 1.06 14.46
CA ASN A 303 12.76 0.30 15.53
C ASN A 303 12.49 0.94 16.91
N GLU A 304 12.65 2.26 17.05
CA GLU A 304 12.37 2.95 18.32
C GLU A 304 10.88 2.85 18.70
N LEU A 305 9.98 3.07 17.74
CA LEU A 305 8.54 2.96 17.98
C LEU A 305 8.13 1.54 18.36
N TYR A 306 8.70 0.52 17.70
CA TYR A 306 8.42 -0.87 18.03
C TYR A 306 8.87 -1.19 19.45
N GLN A 307 10.05 -0.76 19.88
CA GLN A 307 10.53 -1.03 21.23
C GLN A 307 9.62 -0.40 22.29
N ALA A 308 9.19 0.84 22.09
CA ALA A 308 8.23 1.50 22.99
C ALA A 308 6.89 0.75 23.03
N GLN A 309 6.32 0.41 21.88
CA GLN A 309 5.05 -0.31 21.80
C GLN A 309 5.15 -1.72 22.39
N TYR A 310 6.25 -2.43 22.14
CA TYR A 310 6.47 -3.78 22.64
C TYR A 310 6.64 -3.81 24.16
N ALA A 311 7.42 -2.88 24.73
CA ALA A 311 7.54 -2.74 26.18
C ALA A 311 6.19 -2.46 26.84
N HIS A 312 5.40 -1.56 26.25
CA HIS A 312 4.05 -1.26 26.74
C HIS A 312 3.11 -2.46 26.62
N PHE A 313 3.17 -3.21 25.51
CA PHE A 313 2.43 -4.47 25.34
C PHE A 313 2.78 -5.52 26.41
N GLN A 314 4.08 -5.73 26.69
CA GLN A 314 4.52 -6.68 27.72
C GLN A 314 4.08 -6.28 29.14
N ALA A 315 4.00 -4.98 29.41
CA ALA A 315 3.57 -4.47 30.71
C ALA A 315 2.05 -4.60 30.97
N ASN A 316 1.26 -4.94 29.95
CA ASN A 316 -0.21 -4.97 30.01
C ASN A 316 -0.80 -6.30 29.51
N PRO A 317 -0.52 -7.44 30.19
CA PRO A 317 -0.98 -8.77 29.75
C PRO A 317 -2.50 -8.89 29.65
N ASP A 318 -3.26 -8.17 30.48
CA ASP A 318 -4.73 -8.22 30.47
C ASP A 318 -5.36 -7.57 29.23
N ARG A 319 -4.58 -6.77 28.47
CA ARG A 319 -5.00 -6.06 27.25
C ARG A 319 -4.31 -6.60 26.00
N GLN A 320 -3.73 -7.78 26.07
CA GLN A 320 -2.87 -8.33 25.01
C GLN A 320 -3.54 -8.33 23.63
N ALA A 321 -4.78 -8.82 23.52
CA ALA A 321 -5.48 -8.89 22.23
C ALA A 321 -5.69 -7.50 21.61
N GLU A 322 -6.14 -6.53 22.41
CA GLU A 322 -6.35 -5.13 22.02
C GLU A 322 -5.05 -4.49 21.50
N MET A 323 -3.97 -4.69 22.26
CA MET A 323 -2.68 -4.04 22.01
C MET A 323 -1.87 -4.74 20.90
N LEU A 324 -2.12 -6.03 20.66
CA LEU A 324 -1.46 -6.80 19.62
C LEU A 324 -1.71 -6.17 18.25
N SER A 325 -2.92 -5.69 17.97
CA SER A 325 -3.23 -5.03 16.69
C SER A 325 -2.35 -3.80 16.45
N GLN A 326 -2.16 -2.97 17.48
CA GLN A 326 -1.30 -1.77 17.40
C GLN A 326 0.18 -2.14 17.22
N LEU A 327 0.64 -3.15 17.97
CA LEU A 327 2.00 -3.67 17.86
C LEU A 327 2.28 -4.20 16.44
N LEU A 328 1.37 -5.01 15.88
CA LEU A 328 1.51 -5.58 14.54
C LEU A 328 1.55 -4.51 13.45
N SER A 329 0.83 -3.40 13.60
CA SER A 329 0.88 -2.29 12.64
C SER A 329 2.28 -1.68 12.54
N ILE A 330 2.91 -1.38 13.68
CA ILE A 330 4.29 -0.84 13.73
C ILE A 330 5.29 -1.90 13.26
N ALA A 331 5.12 -3.15 13.71
CA ALA A 331 6.00 -4.25 13.38
C ALA A 331 6.01 -4.59 11.88
N ASN A 332 4.84 -4.51 11.23
CA ASN A 332 4.70 -4.67 9.79
C ASN A 332 5.54 -3.64 9.02
N GLY A 333 5.39 -2.35 9.34
CA GLY A 333 6.18 -1.29 8.70
C GLY A 333 7.69 -1.50 8.90
N ARG A 334 8.10 -1.85 10.12
CA ARG A 334 9.50 -2.19 10.43
C ARG A 334 10.04 -3.30 9.52
N LYS A 335 9.32 -4.42 9.39
CA LYS A 335 9.74 -5.56 8.55
C LYS A 335 9.73 -5.22 7.06
N VAL A 336 8.76 -4.44 6.57
CA VAL A 336 8.74 -3.95 5.19
C VAL A 336 10.02 -3.18 4.86
N PHE A 337 10.38 -2.18 5.68
CA PHE A 337 11.57 -1.37 5.42
C PHE A 337 12.87 -2.14 5.63
N ALA A 338 12.91 -3.10 6.57
CA ALA A 338 14.04 -4.01 6.71
C ALA A 338 14.21 -4.89 5.46
N GLY A 339 13.14 -5.49 4.95
CA GLY A 339 13.15 -6.28 3.72
C GLY A 339 13.57 -5.47 2.50
N TYR A 340 13.05 -4.25 2.34
CA TYR A 340 13.53 -3.33 1.30
C TYR A 340 15.02 -3.03 1.43
N GLN A 341 15.51 -2.73 2.63
CA GLN A 341 16.94 -2.47 2.82
C GLN A 341 17.80 -3.68 2.47
N LEU A 342 17.38 -4.89 2.87
CA LEU A 342 18.08 -6.12 2.52
C LEU A 342 18.16 -6.30 1.00
N ALA A 343 17.03 -6.13 0.29
CA ALA A 343 17.00 -6.24 -1.16
C ALA A 343 17.85 -5.16 -1.86
N LEU A 344 17.86 -3.92 -1.35
CA LEU A 344 18.66 -2.85 -1.93
C LEU A 344 20.16 -3.00 -1.63
N ASN A 345 20.53 -3.71 -0.56
CA ASN A 345 21.92 -4.04 -0.25
C ASN A 345 22.41 -5.29 -1.01
N ASP A 346 21.53 -6.01 -1.71
CA ASP A 346 21.91 -7.10 -2.59
C ASP A 346 22.47 -6.56 -3.91
N GLU A 347 23.77 -6.74 -4.14
CA GLU A 347 24.43 -6.22 -5.34
C GLU A 347 24.00 -6.91 -6.64
N TYR A 348 23.51 -8.16 -6.59
CA TYR A 348 22.94 -8.82 -7.77
C TYR A 348 21.64 -8.12 -8.19
N LEU A 349 20.73 -7.86 -7.25
CA LEU A 349 19.49 -7.13 -7.53
C LEU A 349 19.76 -5.70 -8.02
N MET A 350 20.72 -5.01 -7.41
CA MET A 350 21.14 -3.68 -7.86
C MET A 350 21.78 -3.71 -9.26
N ALA A 351 22.56 -4.75 -9.59
CA ALA A 351 23.12 -4.93 -10.94
C ALA A 351 22.03 -5.11 -12.00
N LYS A 352 20.95 -5.86 -11.73
CA LYS A 352 19.79 -5.96 -12.65
C LYS A 352 19.18 -4.59 -12.92
N LYS A 353 19.01 -3.76 -11.89
CA LYS A 353 18.48 -2.40 -12.06
C LYS A 353 19.38 -1.51 -12.91
N ARG A 354 20.70 -1.59 -12.69
CA ARG A 354 21.71 -0.84 -13.46
C ARG A 354 21.74 -1.28 -14.93
N ASP A 355 21.68 -2.60 -15.20
CA ASP A 355 21.63 -3.13 -16.57
C ASP A 355 20.35 -2.71 -17.31
N PHE A 356 19.19 -2.76 -16.65
CA PHE A 356 17.94 -2.22 -17.21
C PHE A 356 18.06 -0.75 -17.62
N GLU A 357 18.52 0.11 -16.70
CA GLU A 357 18.60 1.54 -16.98
C GLU A 357 19.61 1.82 -18.11
N LYS A 358 20.73 1.10 -18.13
CA LYS A 358 21.73 1.19 -19.19
C LYS A 358 21.14 0.85 -20.56
N GLU A 359 20.41 -0.26 -20.67
CA GLU A 359 19.79 -0.67 -21.93
C GLU A 359 18.67 0.30 -22.36
N LEU A 360 17.88 0.81 -21.41
CA LEU A 360 16.85 1.81 -21.70
C LEU A 360 17.46 3.12 -22.25
N LYS A 361 18.52 3.64 -21.60
CA LYS A 361 19.29 4.80 -22.08
C LYS A 361 19.85 4.57 -23.47
N LYS A 362 20.41 3.38 -23.73
CA LYS A 362 20.95 3.02 -25.04
C LYS A 362 19.86 3.04 -26.13
N ARG A 363 18.70 2.44 -25.88
CA ARG A 363 17.57 2.45 -26.83
C ARG A 363 17.04 3.85 -27.09
N MET A 364 16.93 4.67 -26.05
CA MET A 364 16.56 6.08 -26.17
C MET A 364 17.55 6.84 -27.06
N ASN A 365 18.86 6.69 -26.82
CA ASN A 365 19.92 7.34 -27.60
C ASN A 365 19.96 6.92 -29.07
N GLN A 366 19.55 5.69 -29.38
CA GLN A 366 19.48 5.17 -30.75
C GLN A 366 18.24 5.69 -31.51
N ASN A 367 17.23 6.20 -30.82
CA ASN A 367 16.03 6.75 -31.41
C ASN A 367 16.09 8.28 -31.44
N LYS A 368 16.20 8.87 -32.64
CA LYS A 368 16.34 10.32 -32.82
C LYS A 368 15.21 11.14 -32.17
N ALA A 369 13.97 10.66 -32.24
CA ALA A 369 12.82 11.37 -31.66
C ALA A 369 12.92 11.37 -30.13
N LEU A 370 13.13 10.19 -29.53
CA LEU A 370 13.26 10.06 -28.07
C LEU A 370 14.49 10.80 -27.53
N TYR A 371 15.62 10.77 -28.24
CA TYR A 371 16.80 11.52 -27.85
C TYR A 371 16.55 13.03 -27.83
N THR A 372 15.91 13.55 -28.89
CA THR A 372 15.62 14.99 -28.97
C THR A 372 14.79 15.46 -27.77
N GLU A 373 13.84 14.63 -27.32
CA GLU A 373 12.92 14.99 -26.24
C GLU A 373 13.46 14.69 -24.84
N TYR A 374 14.19 13.57 -24.65
CA TYR A 374 14.46 12.99 -23.33
C TYR A 374 15.94 12.77 -23.00
N HIS A 375 16.89 13.24 -23.82
CA HIS A 375 18.32 12.99 -23.59
C HIS A 375 18.84 13.47 -22.22
N ASP A 376 18.27 14.54 -21.66
CA ASP A 376 18.69 15.12 -20.38
C ASP A 376 17.87 14.64 -19.17
N LEU A 377 16.90 13.73 -19.38
CA LEU A 377 15.95 13.30 -18.35
C LEU A 377 16.65 12.66 -17.15
N TRP A 378 17.64 11.79 -17.40
CA TRP A 378 18.36 11.13 -16.31
C TRP A 378 19.22 12.11 -15.51
N ASP A 379 19.83 13.11 -16.16
CA ASP A 379 20.63 14.13 -15.48
C ASP A 379 19.74 15.00 -14.58
N LYS A 380 18.53 15.32 -15.04
CA LYS A 380 17.51 16.02 -14.24
C LYS A 380 17.07 15.18 -13.03
N ILE A 381 16.79 13.89 -13.23
CA ILE A 381 16.41 12.97 -12.14
C ILE A 381 17.54 12.84 -11.13
N GLU A 382 18.78 12.68 -11.58
CA GLU A 382 19.96 12.58 -10.72
C GLU A 382 20.18 13.87 -9.94
N THR A 383 20.02 15.03 -10.58
CA THR A 383 20.09 16.34 -9.91
C THR A 383 19.04 16.45 -8.80
N ALA A 384 17.78 16.07 -9.08
CA ALA A 384 16.72 16.05 -8.08
C ALA A 384 17.01 15.06 -6.93
N ALA A 385 17.49 13.86 -7.25
CA ALA A 385 17.89 12.86 -6.27
C ALA A 385 19.03 13.37 -5.37
N ASN A 386 20.01 14.09 -5.94
CA ASN A 386 21.11 14.68 -5.17
C ASN A 386 20.64 15.79 -4.22
N VAL A 387 19.61 16.56 -4.59
CA VAL A 387 18.96 17.50 -3.66
C VAL A 387 18.30 16.76 -2.51
N LEU A 388 17.60 15.64 -2.80
CA LEU A 388 17.02 14.79 -1.76
C LEU A 388 18.09 14.18 -0.85
N ASN A 389 19.15 13.59 -1.40
CA ASN A 389 20.27 12.99 -0.64
C ASN A 389 20.80 13.94 0.44
N LYS A 390 20.97 15.22 0.11
CA LYS A 390 21.51 16.24 1.02
C LYS A 390 20.53 16.66 2.10
N ASN A 391 19.24 16.74 1.77
CA ASN A 391 18.25 17.41 2.62
C ASN A 391 17.27 16.45 3.30
N TYR A 392 17.17 15.21 2.84
CA TYR A 392 16.09 14.30 3.20
C TYR A 392 16.04 14.03 4.70
N VAL A 393 17.18 13.74 5.33
CA VAL A 393 17.23 13.46 6.76
C VAL A 393 16.71 14.64 7.58
N ALA A 394 17.16 15.85 7.30
CA ALA A 394 16.69 17.06 7.98
C ALA A 394 15.23 17.36 7.65
N TYR A 395 14.79 17.14 6.41
CA TYR A 395 13.40 17.30 6.00
C TYR A 395 12.48 16.32 6.73
N PHE A 396 12.82 15.03 6.73
CA PHE A 396 11.99 13.96 7.26
C PHE A 396 11.89 14.01 8.79
N THR A 397 12.98 14.34 9.48
CA THR A 397 12.99 14.49 10.96
C THR A 397 12.15 15.68 11.45
N ARG A 398 11.86 16.66 10.59
CA ARG A 398 10.98 17.80 10.91
C ARG A 398 9.50 17.52 10.65
N GLN A 399 9.17 16.38 10.02
CA GLN A 399 7.78 16.02 9.75
C GLN A 399 7.11 15.54 11.04
N ILE A 400 6.08 16.25 11.48
CA ILE A 400 5.21 15.84 12.58
C ILE A 400 3.93 15.28 11.98
N ASN A 401 3.62 14.02 12.26
CA ASN A 401 2.45 13.33 11.71
C ASN A 401 1.83 12.37 12.73
N SER A 402 0.55 12.03 12.53
CA SER A 402 -0.24 11.20 13.43
C SER A 402 0.30 9.77 13.61
N PHE A 403 1.05 9.26 12.65
CA PHE A 403 1.54 7.90 12.68
C PHE A 403 2.79 7.78 13.57
N SER A 404 3.83 8.58 13.31
CA SER A 404 5.14 8.43 13.94
C SER A 404 5.41 9.38 15.10
N SER A 405 4.65 10.46 15.23
CA SER A 405 4.87 11.45 16.29
C SER A 405 4.07 11.12 17.56
N PRO A 406 4.55 11.54 18.75
CA PRO A 406 3.75 11.50 19.98
C PRO A 406 2.53 12.42 19.89
N ALA A 407 1.43 12.04 20.55
CA ALA A 407 0.18 12.81 20.56
C ALA A 407 0.38 14.25 21.06
N HIS A 408 1.24 14.45 22.07
CA HIS A 408 1.55 15.77 22.60
C HIS A 408 2.28 16.65 21.59
N LEU A 409 3.20 16.08 20.81
CA LEU A 409 3.93 16.82 19.77
C LEU A 409 3.00 17.25 18.63
N ILE A 410 2.06 16.37 18.26
CA ILE A 410 1.03 16.68 17.26
C ILE A 410 0.13 17.81 17.77
N LEU A 411 -0.31 17.75 19.03
CA LEU A 411 -1.11 18.82 19.63
C LEU A 411 -0.35 20.14 19.69
N ALA A 412 0.92 20.12 20.11
CA ALA A 412 1.76 21.31 20.14
C ALA A 412 1.87 21.94 18.74
N LYS A 413 2.12 21.14 17.69
CA LYS A 413 2.11 21.63 16.30
C LYS A 413 0.77 22.26 15.94
N LYS A 414 -0.36 21.60 16.22
CA LYS A 414 -1.69 22.15 15.91
C LYS A 414 -1.96 23.48 16.62
N LEU A 415 -1.50 23.63 17.85
CA LEU A 415 -1.65 24.88 18.61
C LEU A 415 -0.81 26.01 18.02
N VAL A 416 0.44 25.74 17.61
CA VAL A 416 1.30 26.71 16.91
C VAL A 416 0.69 27.09 15.57
N ASP A 417 0.32 26.10 14.73
CA ASP A 417 -0.31 26.35 13.43
C ASP A 417 -1.60 27.19 13.60
N TYR A 418 -2.42 26.86 14.59
CA TYR A 418 -3.62 27.65 14.91
C TYR A 418 -3.28 29.09 15.31
N ALA A 419 -2.29 29.29 16.19
CA ALA A 419 -1.89 30.63 16.62
C ALA A 419 -1.40 31.48 15.44
N GLU A 420 -0.50 30.94 14.61
CA GLU A 420 0.01 31.61 13.40
C GLU A 420 -1.13 31.96 12.43
N GLN A 421 -2.09 31.06 12.24
CA GLN A 421 -3.25 31.32 11.38
C GLN A 421 -4.17 32.41 11.94
N MET A 422 -4.29 32.53 13.26
CA MET A 422 -5.11 33.57 13.88
C MET A 422 -4.47 34.96 13.82
N GLU A 423 -3.15 35.07 13.60
CA GLU A 423 -2.46 36.34 13.34
C GLU A 423 -2.78 36.90 11.94
N LEU A 424 -3.18 36.04 11.01
CA LEU A 424 -3.53 36.44 9.65
C LEU A 424 -4.98 36.95 9.56
N PRO A 425 -5.26 37.91 8.65
CA PRO A 425 -6.62 38.21 8.20
C PRO A 425 -7.30 36.94 7.68
N GLU A 426 -8.59 36.76 7.93
CA GLU A 426 -9.30 35.51 7.57
C GLU A 426 -9.19 35.16 6.08
N ALA A 427 -9.14 36.16 5.19
CA ALA A 427 -8.97 35.95 3.76
C ALA A 427 -7.66 35.20 3.40
N GLU A 428 -6.60 35.38 4.19
CA GLU A 428 -5.26 34.82 3.96
C GLU A 428 -5.01 33.49 4.69
N ARG A 429 -5.93 33.07 5.55
CA ARG A 429 -5.79 31.81 6.30
C ARG A 429 -5.82 30.58 5.39
N GLY A 430 -5.38 29.44 5.91
CA GLY A 430 -5.66 28.13 5.34
C GLY A 430 -7.15 27.79 5.40
N ALA A 431 -7.63 26.94 4.50
CA ALA A 431 -9.05 26.60 4.38
C ALA A 431 -9.68 26.08 5.69
N ASP A 432 -8.93 25.32 6.49
CA ASP A 432 -9.40 24.75 7.76
C ASP A 432 -9.50 25.78 8.90
N TYR A 433 -9.01 27.00 8.68
CA TYR A 433 -8.96 28.09 9.66
C TYR A 433 -9.93 29.24 9.31
N LYS A 434 -10.89 28.99 8.41
CA LYS A 434 -11.93 29.94 7.97
C LYS A 434 -13.33 29.43 8.29
N GLY A 435 -14.26 30.36 8.46
CA GLY A 435 -15.70 30.07 8.57
C GLY A 435 -16.04 28.93 9.53
N GLU A 436 -16.92 28.02 9.11
CA GLU A 436 -17.38 26.90 9.93
C GLU A 436 -16.28 25.86 10.20
N LYS A 437 -15.34 25.66 9.27
CA LYS A 437 -14.22 24.71 9.46
C LYS A 437 -13.32 25.07 10.63
N LEU A 438 -13.21 26.36 10.95
CA LEU A 438 -12.48 26.81 12.14
C LEU A 438 -13.03 26.19 13.43
N LEU A 439 -14.35 25.95 13.52
CA LEU A 439 -14.96 25.31 14.68
C LEU A 439 -14.50 23.86 14.83
N ASP A 440 -14.41 23.11 13.73
CA ASP A 440 -13.93 21.73 13.74
C ASP A 440 -12.43 21.66 14.04
N THR A 441 -11.65 22.58 13.48
CA THR A 441 -10.23 22.74 13.84
C THR A 441 -10.06 22.97 15.33
N LYS A 442 -10.86 23.85 15.94
CA LYS A 442 -10.85 24.12 17.40
C LYS A 442 -11.18 22.88 18.24
N LYS A 443 -12.14 22.05 17.82
CA LYS A 443 -12.45 20.78 18.50
C LYS A 443 -11.25 19.83 18.50
N GLY A 444 -10.36 19.95 17.51
CA GLY A 444 -9.12 19.18 17.40
C GLY A 444 -7.94 19.70 18.24
N LEU A 445 -8.08 20.83 18.94
CA LEU A 445 -7.03 21.46 19.78
C LEU A 445 -7.04 20.99 21.24
N VAL A 446 -7.53 19.78 21.48
CA VAL A 446 -7.51 19.13 22.79
C VAL A 446 -6.90 17.76 22.66
N LEU A 447 -6.11 17.38 23.66
CA LEU A 447 -5.56 16.04 23.74
C LEU A 447 -6.71 15.06 23.98
N GLN A 448 -6.90 14.14 23.04
CA GLN A 448 -7.83 13.03 23.23
C GLN A 448 -7.26 12.07 24.29
N ALA A 449 -8.14 11.34 24.98
CA ALA A 449 -7.73 10.35 25.98
C ALA A 449 -6.64 9.44 25.39
N THR A 450 -5.46 9.46 26.01
CA THR A 450 -4.26 8.76 25.53
C THR A 450 -3.67 7.99 26.70
N ASP A 451 -3.19 6.77 26.43
CA ASP A 451 -2.43 6.00 27.42
C ASP A 451 -1.09 6.71 27.69
N MET A 452 -0.97 7.31 28.87
CA MET A 452 0.17 8.18 29.21
C MET A 452 1.48 7.41 29.34
N GLU A 453 1.45 6.11 29.66
CA GLU A 453 2.66 5.30 29.73
C GLU A 453 3.18 4.97 28.33
N LEU A 454 2.29 4.62 27.41
CA LEU A 454 2.66 4.47 26.00
C LEU A 454 3.19 5.78 25.42
N GLU A 455 2.53 6.89 25.72
CA GLU A 455 2.90 8.20 25.18
C GLU A 455 4.28 8.66 25.65
N LYS A 456 4.64 8.44 26.92
CA LYS A 456 6.02 8.66 27.41
C LYS A 456 7.03 7.82 26.62
N GLY A 457 6.70 6.54 26.39
CA GLY A 457 7.52 5.65 25.57
C GLY A 457 7.70 6.17 24.13
N ARG A 458 6.63 6.69 23.52
CA ARG A 458 6.68 7.30 22.17
C ARG A 458 7.53 8.58 22.15
N ILE A 459 7.44 9.42 23.17
CA ILE A 459 8.29 10.62 23.31
C ILE A 459 9.76 10.22 23.38
N GLN A 460 10.10 9.22 24.20
CA GLN A 460 11.46 8.71 24.31
C GLN A 460 11.95 8.11 22.98
N ALA A 461 11.12 7.28 22.34
CA ALA A 461 11.41 6.70 21.03
C ALA A 461 11.70 7.79 19.97
N HIS A 462 10.90 8.85 19.96
CA HIS A 462 11.09 9.99 19.05
C HIS A 462 12.42 10.72 19.32
N ALA A 463 12.75 10.99 20.58
CA ALA A 463 14.00 11.63 20.97
C ALA A 463 15.22 10.77 20.58
N ASN A 464 15.15 9.46 20.83
CA ASN A 464 16.20 8.51 20.44
C ASN A 464 16.40 8.46 18.92
N TYR A 465 15.29 8.44 18.16
CA TYR A 465 15.32 8.48 16.70
C TYR A 465 16.04 9.75 16.20
N LEU A 466 15.65 10.92 16.69
CA LEU A 466 16.29 12.18 16.31
C LEU A 466 17.79 12.18 16.68
N ALA A 467 18.14 11.70 17.86
CA ALA A 467 19.52 11.60 18.31
C ALA A 467 20.37 10.67 17.42
N LYS A 468 19.82 9.54 16.98
CA LYS A 468 20.50 8.58 16.10
C LYS A 468 20.70 9.10 14.69
N VAL A 469 19.73 9.85 14.17
CA VAL A 469 19.71 10.28 12.77
C VAL A 469 20.39 11.64 12.56
N LEU A 470 20.18 12.60 13.47
CA LEU A 470 20.78 13.93 13.38
C LEU A 470 22.09 14.05 14.16
N GLY A 471 22.34 13.13 15.10
CA GLY A 471 23.41 13.24 16.08
C GLY A 471 22.99 14.10 17.28
N LYS A 472 23.46 13.71 18.47
CA LYS A 472 23.15 14.39 19.75
C LYS A 472 23.56 15.86 19.79
N SER A 473 24.63 16.21 19.07
CA SER A 473 25.16 17.57 19.02
C SER A 473 24.49 18.46 17.97
N SER A 474 23.50 17.95 17.23
CA SER A 474 22.77 18.73 16.24
C SER A 474 22.00 19.88 16.89
N GLU A 475 21.83 20.97 16.14
CA GLU A 475 21.11 22.15 16.64
C GLU A 475 19.66 21.81 17.02
N ALA A 476 19.00 20.96 16.23
CA ALA A 476 17.65 20.50 16.53
C ALA A 476 17.58 19.76 17.89
N MET A 477 18.55 18.89 18.20
CA MET A 477 18.62 18.20 19.48
C MET A 477 18.96 19.14 20.66
N LYS A 478 19.78 20.16 20.42
CA LYS A 478 20.07 21.19 21.43
C LYS A 478 18.85 22.04 21.76
N ILE A 479 18.10 22.47 20.75
CA ILE A 479 16.88 23.25 20.94
C ILE A 479 15.80 22.41 21.64
N ALA A 480 15.58 21.18 21.19
CA ALA A 480 14.49 20.35 21.69
C ALA A 480 14.77 19.68 23.05
N TYR A 481 16.03 19.32 23.32
CA TYR A 481 16.40 18.49 24.48
C TYR A 481 17.62 19.00 25.25
N GLY A 482 18.11 20.20 24.96
CA GLY A 482 19.29 20.77 25.64
C GLY A 482 20.63 20.12 25.29
N GLY A 483 20.65 19.19 24.31
CA GLY A 483 21.88 18.54 23.83
C GLY A 483 22.33 17.31 24.63
N HIS A 484 21.43 16.68 25.40
CA HIS A 484 21.71 15.50 26.22
C HIS A 484 21.12 14.20 25.66
#